data_AF-A0A933VZW6-F1
#
_entry.id   AF-A0A933VZW6-F1
#
_cell.length_a   1.000
_cell.length_b   1.000
_cell.length_c   1.000
_cell.angle_alpha   90.00
_cell.angle_beta   90.00
_cell.angle_gamma   90.00
#
_symmetry.space_group_name_H-M   'P 1'
#
loop_
_entity.id
_entity.type
_entity.pdbx_description
1 polymer ?
#
loop_
_entity_poly.entity_id
_entity_poly.type
_entity_poly.pdbx_seq_one_letter_code
_entity_poly.pdbx_strand_id
1 'polypeptide(L)'
;MNKTFTGILVAVVILTGGFFVLNSYIYNEKQGDGVADYKNIEYMIDGNRIKLENGWAEVEAAPGSAIKIITRYFGNEFKTDLNNDGREDIVFLLTQEPGGSGTFFYVVAALNTENGYLGSDGYFLGDRIAPQTTTLSPNPRHKNIVVVNFADRNPGEPMTTKPSLGKSAYLKLDTEHMQWAIVVPDFEGESR
;
A
#
# COMPACT_ATOMS: atom_id res chain seq x y z
N MET A 1 37.77 5.98 -40.41
CA MET A 1 37.32 6.18 -39.01
C MET A 1 38.55 6.37 -38.15
N ASN A 2 38.68 7.53 -37.49
CA ASN A 2 39.92 7.88 -36.78
C ASN A 2 40.10 6.99 -35.55
N LYS A 3 41.32 6.51 -35.29
CA LYS A 3 41.63 5.64 -34.13
C LYS A 3 41.16 6.25 -32.80
N THR A 4 41.13 7.58 -32.71
CA THR A 4 40.58 8.34 -31.59
C THR A 4 39.07 8.20 -31.44
N PHE A 5 38.32 8.21 -32.54
CA PHE A 5 36.87 8.04 -32.55
C PHE A 5 36.47 6.61 -32.14
N THR A 6 37.19 5.60 -32.62
CA THR A 6 36.98 4.20 -32.21
C THR A 6 37.25 4.00 -30.72
N GLY A 7 38.30 4.65 -30.18
CA GLY A 7 38.61 4.57 -28.74
C GLY A 7 37.52 5.18 -27.85
N ILE A 8 36.95 6.32 -28.25
CA ILE A 8 35.84 6.97 -27.52
C ILE A 8 34.59 6.09 -27.55
N LEU A 9 34.26 5.50 -28.69
CA LEU A 9 33.07 4.65 -28.83
C LEU A 9 33.16 3.40 -27.93
N VAL A 10 34.34 2.76 -27.86
CA VAL A 10 34.57 1.62 -26.97
C VAL A 10 34.45 2.02 -25.49
N ALA A 11 35.00 3.17 -25.10
CA ALA A 11 34.88 3.66 -23.73
C ALA A 11 33.42 3.92 -23.33
N VAL A 12 32.60 4.48 -24.22
CA VAL A 12 31.17 4.72 -23.97
C VAL A 12 30.39 3.41 -23.80
N VAL A 13 30.68 2.40 -24.63
CA VAL A 13 30.03 1.08 -24.52
C VAL A 13 30.37 0.39 -23.20
N ILE A 14 31.63 0.49 -22.75
CA ILE A 14 32.06 -0.08 -21.47
C ILE A 14 31.39 0.66 -20.29
N LEU A 15 31.34 1.99 -20.33
CA LEU A 15 30.71 2.79 -19.28
C LEU A 15 29.21 2.55 -19.20
N THR A 16 28.52 2.45 -20.33
CA THR A 16 27.08 2.15 -20.37
C THR A 16 26.79 0.72 -19.93
N GLY A 17 27.56 -0.26 -20.41
CA GLY A 17 27.45 -1.65 -19.94
C GLY A 17 27.71 -1.78 -18.45
N GLY A 18 28.76 -1.13 -17.93
CA GLY A 18 29.07 -1.08 -16.51
C GLY A 18 27.98 -0.39 -15.69
N PHE A 19 27.41 0.71 -16.19
CA PHE A 19 26.28 1.38 -15.56
C PHE A 19 25.04 0.48 -15.48
N PHE A 20 24.69 -0.23 -16.57
CA PHE A 20 23.56 -1.16 -16.56
C PHE A 20 23.76 -2.35 -15.63
N VAL A 21 24.98 -2.92 -15.60
CA VAL A 21 25.31 -4.03 -14.70
C VAL A 21 25.29 -3.57 -13.24
N LEU A 22 25.89 -2.43 -12.92
CA LEU A 22 25.91 -1.89 -11.56
C LEU A 22 24.50 -1.50 -11.10
N ASN A 23 23.71 -0.86 -11.98
CA ASN A 23 22.33 -0.51 -11.70
C ASN A 23 21.50 -1.78 -11.47
N SER A 24 21.60 -2.78 -12.35
CA SER A 24 20.93 -4.08 -12.16
C SER A 24 21.34 -4.75 -10.84
N TYR A 25 22.63 -4.71 -10.48
CA TYR A 25 23.11 -5.26 -9.21
C TYR A 25 22.49 -4.54 -8.00
N ILE A 26 22.48 -3.20 -8.00
CA ILE A 26 21.86 -2.39 -6.92
C ILE A 26 20.34 -2.62 -6.85
N TYR A 27 19.67 -2.82 -8.00
CA TYR A 27 18.23 -3.13 -8.03
C TYR A 27 17.93 -4.49 -7.40
N ASN A 28 18.74 -5.52 -7.70
CA ASN A 28 18.59 -6.85 -7.13
C ASN A 28 19.00 -6.89 -5.64
N GLU A 29 20.05 -6.17 -5.23
CA GLU A 29 20.51 -6.16 -3.84
C GLU A 29 19.53 -5.43 -2.89
N LYS A 30 18.73 -4.48 -3.42
CA LYS A 30 17.63 -3.85 -2.67
C LYS A 30 16.38 -4.73 -2.54
N GLN A 31 16.26 -5.78 -3.35
CA GLN A 31 15.26 -6.83 -3.19
C GLN A 31 15.94 -8.06 -2.58
N GLY A 32 16.18 -7.99 -1.27
CA GLY A 32 16.80 -9.08 -0.53
C GLY A 32 16.11 -10.43 -0.79
N ASP A 33 16.93 -11.45 -1.06
CA ASP A 33 16.52 -12.84 -1.21
C ASP A 33 15.60 -13.28 -0.06
N GLY A 34 14.43 -13.84 -0.41
CA GLY A 34 13.71 -14.80 0.44
C GLY A 34 12.57 -14.30 1.33
N VAL A 35 12.26 -13.00 1.39
CA VAL A 35 11.03 -12.50 2.04
C VAL A 35 10.05 -12.10 0.94
N ALA A 36 8.86 -12.73 0.92
CA ALA A 36 7.81 -12.36 -0.04
C ALA A 36 7.55 -10.85 0.04
N ASP A 37 7.82 -10.10 -1.03
CA ASP A 37 7.54 -8.67 -1.08
C ASP A 37 6.06 -8.43 -0.72
N TYR A 38 5.76 -7.48 0.16
CA TYR A 38 4.40 -7.15 0.58
C TYR A 38 3.49 -6.76 -0.61
N LYS A 39 4.08 -6.40 -1.76
CA LYS A 39 3.35 -6.18 -3.02
C LYS A 39 3.05 -7.47 -3.80
N ASN A 40 3.47 -8.62 -3.29
CA ASN A 40 3.39 -9.95 -3.90
C ASN A 40 2.72 -10.98 -2.98
N ILE A 41 1.78 -10.54 -2.12
CA ILE A 41 1.03 -11.39 -1.19
C ILE A 41 -0.48 -11.22 -1.37
N GLU A 42 -1.24 -12.01 -0.61
CA GLU A 42 -2.71 -11.98 -0.59
C GLU A 42 -3.24 -11.06 0.51
N TYR A 43 -4.30 -10.32 0.19
CA TYR A 43 -5.05 -9.45 1.10
C TYR A 43 -6.55 -9.77 0.99
N MET A 44 -7.33 -9.44 2.04
CA MET A 44 -8.78 -9.62 2.03
C MET A 44 -9.49 -8.30 1.73
N ILE A 45 -10.00 -8.10 0.52
CA ILE A 45 -10.69 -6.86 0.12
C ILE A 45 -12.17 -7.17 -0.12
N ASP A 46 -13.06 -6.52 0.63
CA ASP A 46 -14.51 -6.74 0.58
C ASP A 46 -14.92 -8.22 0.66
N GLY A 47 -14.24 -8.97 1.54
CA GLY A 47 -14.47 -10.40 1.75
C GLY A 47 -13.90 -11.32 0.65
N ASN A 48 -13.19 -10.77 -0.34
CA ASN A 48 -12.53 -11.51 -1.39
C ASN A 48 -11.01 -11.55 -1.18
N ARG A 49 -10.41 -12.71 -1.43
CA ARG A 49 -8.96 -12.90 -1.42
C ARG A 49 -8.37 -12.35 -2.70
N ILE A 50 -7.55 -11.31 -2.59
CA ILE A 50 -6.87 -10.66 -3.69
C ILE A 50 -5.37 -10.89 -3.55
N LYS A 51 -4.82 -11.77 -4.40
CA LYS A 51 -3.39 -11.99 -4.50
C LYS A 51 -2.78 -10.95 -5.44
N LEU A 52 -1.91 -10.09 -4.91
CA LEU A 52 -1.15 -9.14 -5.71
C LEU A 52 0.06 -9.83 -6.35
N GLU A 53 0.38 -9.38 -7.56
CA GLU A 53 1.61 -9.67 -8.27
C GLU A 53 2.25 -8.32 -8.62
N ASN A 54 3.34 -7.99 -7.94
CA ASN A 54 4.07 -6.72 -8.03
C ASN A 54 3.16 -5.49 -7.86
N GLY A 55 2.22 -5.58 -6.92
CA GLY A 55 1.28 -4.52 -6.58
C GLY A 55 0.09 -4.43 -7.53
N TRP A 56 -0.18 -5.47 -8.31
CA TRP A 56 -1.29 -5.53 -9.26
C TRP A 56 -2.08 -6.82 -9.10
N ALA A 57 -3.40 -6.74 -9.18
CA ALA A 57 -4.27 -7.89 -9.38
C ALA A 57 -5.42 -7.53 -10.31
N GLU A 58 -5.82 -8.49 -11.14
CA GLU A 58 -6.95 -8.37 -12.05
C GLU A 58 -7.80 -9.63 -11.97
N VAL A 59 -9.07 -9.46 -11.61
CA VAL A 59 -10.04 -10.57 -11.49
C VAL A 59 -11.30 -10.26 -12.28
N GLU A 60 -12.00 -11.28 -12.76
CA GLU A 60 -13.29 -11.05 -13.43
C GLU A 60 -14.34 -10.61 -12.43
N ALA A 61 -15.14 -9.59 -12.79
CA ALA A 61 -16.21 -9.11 -11.91
C ALA A 61 -17.30 -10.17 -11.66
N ALA A 62 -17.43 -11.12 -12.57
CA ALA A 62 -18.24 -12.33 -12.46
C ALA A 62 -17.64 -13.40 -13.39
N PRO A 63 -17.89 -14.70 -13.18
CA PRO A 63 -17.38 -15.76 -14.05
C PRO A 63 -17.73 -15.51 -15.53
N GLY A 64 -16.73 -15.37 -16.39
CA GLY A 64 -16.89 -15.12 -17.83
C GLY A 64 -17.20 -13.65 -18.19
N SER A 65 -17.09 -12.73 -17.24
CA SER A 65 -17.30 -11.30 -17.46
C SER A 65 -16.13 -10.67 -18.22
N ALA A 66 -16.44 -9.85 -19.22
CA ALA A 66 -15.46 -8.97 -19.87
C ALA A 66 -15.02 -7.82 -18.94
N ILE A 67 -15.84 -7.48 -17.94
CA ILE A 67 -15.52 -6.48 -16.92
C ILE A 67 -14.56 -7.12 -15.91
N LYS A 68 -13.49 -6.40 -15.62
CA LYS A 68 -12.44 -6.78 -14.68
C LYS A 68 -12.46 -5.85 -13.47
N ILE A 69 -12.22 -6.42 -12.30
CA ILE A 69 -11.92 -5.70 -11.08
C ILE A 69 -10.40 -5.60 -11.00
N ILE A 70 -9.90 -4.37 -11.01
CA ILE A 70 -8.46 -4.10 -10.92
C ILE A 70 -8.18 -3.65 -9.49
N THR A 71 -7.27 -4.34 -8.80
CA THR A 71 -6.72 -3.90 -7.52
C THR A 71 -5.27 -3.52 -7.71
N ARG A 72 -4.87 -2.33 -7.23
CA ARG A 72 -3.52 -1.80 -7.43
C ARG A 72 -2.96 -1.19 -6.16
N TYR A 73 -1.67 -1.37 -5.99
CA TYR A 73 -0.84 -0.60 -5.09
C TYR A 73 -0.94 0.90 -5.36
N PHE A 74 -1.32 1.67 -4.35
CA PHE A 74 -1.36 3.13 -4.42
C PHE A 74 -0.12 3.78 -3.81
N GLY A 75 0.34 3.28 -2.66
CA GLY A 75 1.42 3.88 -1.85
C GLY A 75 0.91 4.39 -0.51
N ASN A 76 1.47 5.51 -0.04
CA ASN A 76 1.20 6.08 1.29
C ASN A 76 1.68 5.15 2.42
N GLU A 77 2.89 4.63 2.22
CA GLU A 77 3.54 3.68 3.11
C GLU A 77 3.83 4.30 4.47
N PHE A 78 3.43 3.59 5.51
CA PHE A 78 3.83 3.85 6.88
C PHE A 78 4.39 2.57 7.48
N LYS A 79 5.65 2.64 7.89
CA LYS A 79 6.36 1.52 8.45
C LYS A 79 6.40 1.62 9.97
N THR A 80 5.99 0.57 10.66
CA THR A 80 5.90 0.53 12.12
C THR A 80 5.79 -0.90 12.59
N ASP A 81 6.09 -1.14 13.86
CA ASP A 81 5.88 -2.45 14.48
C ASP A 81 4.46 -2.50 15.08
N LEU A 82 3.54 -3.20 14.40
CA LEU A 82 2.13 -3.25 14.77
C LEU A 82 1.87 -4.22 15.92
N ASN A 83 2.71 -5.26 16.08
CA ASN A 83 2.53 -6.33 17.05
C ASN A 83 3.53 -6.30 18.22
N ASN A 84 4.50 -5.39 18.20
CA ASN A 84 5.61 -5.23 19.15
C ASN A 84 6.58 -6.42 19.18
N ASP A 85 6.81 -7.10 18.06
CA ASP A 85 7.75 -8.22 17.98
C ASP A 85 9.18 -7.79 17.57
N GLY A 86 9.39 -6.50 17.33
CA GLY A 86 10.66 -5.90 16.93
C GLY A 86 10.91 -5.93 15.42
N ARG A 87 9.98 -6.46 14.60
CA ARG A 87 10.02 -6.39 13.14
C ARG A 87 9.17 -5.23 12.65
N GLU A 88 9.63 -4.62 11.57
CA GLU A 88 8.90 -3.52 10.94
C GLU A 88 7.86 -4.09 9.98
N ASP A 89 6.59 -3.73 10.22
CA ASP A 89 5.44 -3.99 9.37
C ASP A 89 5.17 -2.80 8.45
N ILE A 90 4.27 -3.00 7.49
CA ILE A 90 3.96 -1.96 6.49
C ILE A 90 2.46 -1.77 6.40
N VAL A 91 2.00 -0.54 6.63
CA VAL A 91 0.65 -0.09 6.32
C VAL A 91 0.69 0.75 5.05
N PHE A 92 -0.24 0.51 4.13
CA PHE A 92 -0.29 1.24 2.87
C PHE A 92 -1.71 1.22 2.29
N LEU A 93 -1.89 1.92 1.16
CA LEU A 93 -3.17 1.98 0.48
C LEU A 93 -3.20 1.11 -0.79
N LEU A 94 -4.33 0.45 -0.97
CA LEU A 94 -4.75 -0.15 -2.22
C LEU A 94 -5.88 0.66 -2.85
N THR A 95 -5.91 0.69 -4.18
CA THR A 95 -7.07 1.14 -4.94
C THR A 95 -7.76 -0.05 -5.59
N GLN A 96 -9.09 -0.03 -5.66
CA GLN A 96 -9.88 -0.97 -6.45
C GLN A 96 -10.80 -0.26 -7.43
N GLU A 97 -10.80 -0.73 -8.68
CA GLU A 97 -11.69 -0.30 -9.75
C GLU A 97 -12.61 -1.48 -10.10
N PRO A 98 -13.88 -1.49 -9.68
CA PRO A 98 -14.78 -2.64 -9.87
C PRO A 98 -15.37 -2.77 -11.28
N GLY A 99 -14.84 -2.01 -12.26
CA GLY A 99 -15.38 -1.93 -13.62
C GLY A 99 -16.37 -0.79 -13.89
N GLY A 100 -16.56 0.12 -12.91
CA GLY A 100 -17.28 1.38 -13.09
C GLY A 100 -16.34 2.58 -13.24
N SER A 101 -16.84 3.80 -12.98
CA SER A 101 -16.01 5.03 -12.94
C SER A 101 -15.44 5.36 -11.55
N GLY A 102 -15.71 4.52 -10.56
CA GLY A 102 -15.27 4.70 -9.18
C GLY A 102 -13.86 4.16 -8.97
N THR A 103 -13.15 4.75 -8.03
CA THR A 103 -11.85 4.25 -7.56
C THR A 103 -11.91 4.23 -6.04
N PHE A 104 -12.00 3.05 -5.49
CA PHE A 104 -12.17 2.82 -4.06
C PHE A 104 -10.82 2.69 -3.38
N PHE A 105 -10.65 3.31 -2.21
CA PHE A 105 -9.42 3.27 -1.44
C PHE A 105 -9.58 2.40 -0.20
N TYR A 106 -8.59 1.53 0.04
CA TYR A 106 -8.55 0.62 1.18
C TYR A 106 -7.21 0.76 1.90
N VAL A 107 -7.24 0.72 3.23
CA VAL A 107 -6.03 0.56 4.07
C VAL A 107 -5.78 -0.91 4.29
N VAL A 108 -4.55 -1.35 4.07
CA VAL A 108 -4.11 -2.71 4.39
C VAL A 108 -2.81 -2.66 5.18
N ALA A 109 -2.56 -3.70 5.96
CA ALA A 109 -1.28 -3.98 6.61
C ALA A 109 -0.67 -5.26 6.03
N ALA A 110 0.64 -5.23 5.85
CA ALA A 110 1.48 -6.40 5.68
C ALA A 110 2.26 -6.60 6.99
N LEU A 111 1.85 -7.60 7.77
CA LEU A 111 2.50 -8.00 9.02
C LEU A 111 3.73 -8.86 8.68
N ASN A 112 4.90 -8.42 9.11
CA ASN A 112 6.17 -9.06 8.86
C ASN A 112 6.42 -10.18 9.87
N THR A 113 6.34 -11.43 9.41
CA THR A 113 6.60 -12.61 10.25
C THR A 113 7.91 -13.27 9.87
N GLU A 114 8.38 -14.21 10.70
CA GLU A 114 9.57 -15.02 10.41
C GLU A 114 9.44 -15.84 9.12
N ASN A 115 8.21 -16.09 8.66
CA ASN A 115 7.91 -16.84 7.44
C ASN A 115 7.56 -15.95 6.24
N GLY A 116 7.74 -14.63 6.37
CA GLY A 116 7.36 -13.64 5.37
C GLY A 116 6.13 -12.82 5.76
N TYR A 117 5.63 -12.00 4.83
CA TYR A 117 4.51 -11.11 5.11
C TYR A 117 3.16 -11.82 5.07
N LEU A 118 2.28 -11.44 5.99
CA LEU A 118 0.86 -11.79 6.02
C LEU A 118 0.02 -10.54 5.76
N GLY A 119 -0.88 -10.59 4.79
CA GLY A 119 -1.77 -9.48 4.46
C GLY A 119 -3.01 -9.42 5.35
N SER A 120 -3.43 -8.21 5.71
CA SER A 120 -4.67 -7.96 6.44
C SER A 120 -5.90 -7.90 5.53
N ASP A 121 -7.06 -7.68 6.15
CA ASP A 121 -8.21 -7.12 5.46
C ASP A 121 -7.99 -5.65 5.05
N GLY A 122 -8.77 -5.24 4.04
CA GLY A 122 -8.83 -3.89 3.54
C GLY A 122 -9.91 -3.10 4.26
N TYR A 123 -9.53 -2.11 5.05
CA TYR A 123 -10.48 -1.15 5.59
C TYR A 123 -10.85 -0.11 4.53
N PHE A 124 -12.11 -0.07 4.11
CA PHE A 124 -12.61 0.87 3.11
C PHE A 124 -12.61 2.32 3.63
N LEU A 125 -11.89 3.21 2.93
CA LEU A 125 -11.83 4.64 3.25
C LEU A 125 -12.89 5.45 2.50
N GLY A 126 -13.14 5.13 1.23
CA GLY A 126 -14.06 5.90 0.38
C GLY A 126 -13.80 5.79 -1.13
N ASP A 127 -14.64 6.47 -1.91
CA ASP A 127 -14.56 6.58 -3.38
C ASP A 127 -13.91 7.90 -3.80
N ARG A 128 -12.82 7.81 -4.58
CA ARG A 128 -12.08 8.96 -5.15
C ARG A 128 -11.78 10.02 -4.09
N ILE A 129 -11.30 9.57 -2.94
CA ILE A 129 -10.78 10.42 -1.86
C ILE A 129 -9.42 11.02 -2.27
N ALA A 130 -8.92 11.95 -1.47
CA ALA A 130 -7.55 12.43 -1.55
C ALA A 130 -6.74 11.96 -0.33
N PRO A 131 -5.96 10.87 -0.43
CA PRO A 131 -5.08 10.41 0.64
C PRO A 131 -4.10 11.51 1.10
N GLN A 132 -3.81 11.53 2.39
CA GLN A 132 -2.82 12.42 3.01
C GLN A 132 -1.77 11.58 3.73
N THR A 133 -1.60 11.75 5.04
CA THR A 133 -0.57 11.05 5.81
C THR A 133 -1.12 9.81 6.50
N THR A 134 -0.28 8.78 6.62
CA THR A 134 -0.48 7.65 7.54
C THR A 134 0.57 7.73 8.64
N THR A 135 0.14 7.67 9.91
CA THR A 135 1.00 7.84 11.09
C THR A 135 0.52 7.00 12.26
N LEU A 136 1.31 6.88 13.33
CA LEU A 136 0.77 6.44 14.62
C LEU A 136 -0.04 7.56 15.28
N SER A 137 -1.03 7.17 16.07
CA SER A 137 -1.82 8.11 16.83
C SER A 137 -0.95 8.89 17.82
N PRO A 138 -1.10 10.23 17.91
CA PRO A 138 -0.35 11.04 18.85
C PRO A 138 -0.84 10.89 20.30
N ASN A 139 -1.97 10.21 20.53
CA ASN A 139 -2.49 9.97 21.87
C ASN A 139 -1.59 8.93 22.60
N PRO A 140 -0.97 9.26 23.74
CA PRO A 140 -0.09 8.33 24.47
C PRO A 140 -0.78 7.04 24.95
N ARG A 141 -2.12 7.01 25.01
CA ARG A 141 -2.90 5.82 25.36
C ARG A 141 -3.08 4.87 24.19
N HIS A 142 -2.96 5.39 22.98
CA HIS A 142 -3.14 4.64 21.76
C HIS A 142 -1.88 3.84 21.45
N LYS A 143 -1.90 2.55 21.83
CA LYS A 143 -0.82 1.61 21.50
C LYS A 143 -1.06 0.99 20.12
N ASN A 144 -0.15 1.27 19.19
CA ASN A 144 -0.14 0.76 17.82
C ASN A 144 -1.43 1.05 17.06
N ILE A 145 -1.97 2.25 17.25
CA ILE A 145 -3.13 2.72 16.50
C ILE A 145 -2.62 3.55 15.34
N VAL A 146 -2.94 3.10 14.14
CA VAL A 146 -2.60 3.76 12.90
C VAL A 146 -3.69 4.77 12.57
N VAL A 147 -3.29 5.97 12.20
CA VAL A 147 -4.17 7.07 11.79
C VAL A 147 -3.92 7.35 10.33
N VAL A 148 -4.93 7.09 9.50
CA VAL A 148 -4.91 7.36 8.08
C VAL A 148 -5.72 8.62 7.81
N ASN A 149 -5.05 9.68 7.41
CA ASN A 149 -5.66 10.97 7.09
C ASN A 149 -5.96 11.04 5.59
N PHE A 150 -7.13 11.59 5.26
CA PHE A 150 -7.56 11.78 3.88
C PHE A 150 -8.58 12.91 3.81
N ALA A 151 -8.77 13.48 2.62
CA ALA A 151 -9.90 14.36 2.36
C ALA A 151 -10.97 13.62 1.56
N ASP A 152 -12.22 13.85 1.93
CA ASP A 152 -13.42 13.40 1.24
C ASP A 152 -14.22 14.62 0.73
N ARG A 153 -15.30 14.39 0.00
CA ARG A 153 -16.22 15.44 -0.44
C ARG A 153 -17.21 15.78 0.67
N ASN A 154 -17.73 17.01 0.66
CA ASN A 154 -18.85 17.36 1.52
C ASN A 154 -20.12 16.61 1.06
N PRO A 155 -21.06 16.32 1.98
CA PRO A 155 -22.33 15.71 1.61
C PRO A 155 -23.04 16.51 0.50
N GLY A 156 -23.42 15.83 -0.58
CA GLY A 156 -24.12 16.42 -1.72
C GLY A 156 -23.22 17.05 -2.79
N GLU A 157 -21.90 17.12 -2.59
CA GLU A 157 -21.00 17.57 -3.65
C GLU A 157 -20.93 16.55 -4.81
N PRO A 158 -20.89 17.01 -6.08
CA PRO A 158 -20.69 16.13 -7.23
C PRO A 158 -19.36 15.38 -7.17
N MET A 159 -19.30 14.20 -7.79
CA MET A 159 -18.07 13.40 -7.87
C MET A 159 -16.95 14.05 -8.70
N THR A 160 -17.28 15.08 -9.49
CA THR A 160 -16.31 15.92 -10.21
C THR A 160 -15.65 16.98 -9.32
N THR A 161 -16.23 17.27 -8.15
CA THR A 161 -15.64 18.16 -7.16
C THR A 161 -14.42 17.49 -6.52
N LYS A 162 -13.37 18.27 -6.29
CA LYS A 162 -12.17 17.78 -5.59
C LYS A 162 -12.49 17.58 -4.10
N PRO A 163 -12.12 16.43 -3.49
CA PRO A 163 -12.24 16.22 -2.05
C PRO A 163 -11.55 17.33 -1.25
N SER A 164 -12.18 17.78 -0.17
CA SER A 164 -11.70 18.89 0.67
C SER A 164 -12.05 18.78 2.16
N LEU A 165 -13.02 17.93 2.53
CA LEU A 165 -13.40 17.66 3.92
C LEU A 165 -12.41 16.67 4.54
N GLY A 166 -11.55 17.14 5.45
CA GLY A 166 -10.60 16.29 6.16
C GLY A 166 -11.29 15.24 7.04
N LYS A 167 -10.82 13.99 6.95
CA LYS A 167 -11.25 12.83 7.74
C LYS A 167 -10.03 12.02 8.17
N SER A 168 -10.21 11.25 9.23
CA SER A 168 -9.18 10.34 9.76
C SER A 168 -9.82 9.00 10.13
N ALA A 169 -9.18 7.90 9.73
CA ALA A 169 -9.51 6.57 10.22
C ALA A 169 -8.47 6.14 11.27
N TYR A 170 -8.93 5.77 12.45
CA TYR A 170 -8.10 5.26 13.55
C TYR A 170 -8.27 3.75 13.59
N LEU A 171 -7.21 3.03 13.27
CA LEU A 171 -7.25 1.59 13.00
C LEU A 171 -6.21 0.88 13.87
N LYS A 172 -6.62 -0.24 14.47
CA LYS A 172 -5.72 -1.15 15.16
C LYS A 172 -5.78 -2.51 14.50
N LEU A 173 -4.64 -3.08 14.17
CA LEU A 173 -4.59 -4.43 13.60
C LEU A 173 -4.82 -5.45 14.71
N ASP A 174 -5.84 -6.28 14.54
CA ASP A 174 -5.93 -7.57 15.23
C ASP A 174 -5.02 -8.55 14.49
N THR A 175 -3.87 -8.85 15.10
CA THR A 175 -2.83 -9.69 14.50
C THR A 175 -3.16 -11.18 14.55
N GLU A 176 -4.16 -11.59 15.34
CA GLU A 176 -4.62 -12.98 15.39
C GLU A 176 -5.50 -13.28 14.17
N HIS A 177 -6.41 -12.36 13.83
CA HIS A 177 -7.35 -12.53 12.73
C HIS A 177 -6.96 -11.79 11.44
N MET A 178 -5.92 -10.94 11.50
CA MET A 178 -5.48 -10.08 10.41
C MET A 178 -6.57 -9.13 9.93
N GLN A 179 -7.29 -8.54 10.89
CA GLN A 179 -8.41 -7.63 10.63
C GLN A 179 -8.22 -6.27 11.30
N TRP A 180 -8.67 -5.22 10.65
CA TRP A 180 -8.71 -3.88 11.24
C TRP A 180 -9.87 -3.74 12.22
N ALA A 181 -9.53 -3.37 13.46
CA ALA A 181 -10.49 -2.85 14.43
C ALA A 181 -10.54 -1.32 14.35
N ILE A 182 -11.76 -0.77 14.23
CA ILE A 182 -11.99 0.68 14.28
C ILE A 182 -11.85 1.14 15.73
N VAL A 183 -11.06 2.18 15.94
CA VAL A 183 -10.96 2.85 17.23
C VAL A 183 -11.69 4.18 17.13
N VAL A 184 -12.67 4.39 18.01
CA VAL A 184 -13.35 5.69 18.12
C VAL A 184 -12.47 6.59 18.98
N PRO A 185 -11.90 7.68 18.44
CA PRO A 185 -11.11 8.60 19.26
C PRO A 185 -12.02 9.40 20.20
N ASP A 186 -11.47 9.77 21.36
CA ASP A 186 -12.09 10.69 22.33
C ASP A 186 -13.46 10.20 22.87
N PHE A 187 -13.64 8.89 23.01
CA PHE A 187 -14.86 8.32 23.59
C PHE A 187 -14.97 8.65 25.09
N GLU A 188 -16.18 8.88 25.60
CA GLU A 188 -16.44 9.31 27.00
C GLU A 188 -15.86 8.35 28.06
N GLY A 189 -15.61 7.09 27.70
CA GLY A 189 -14.96 6.07 28.55
C GLY A 189 -13.43 6.05 28.52
N GLU A 190 -12.79 6.91 27.71
CA GLU A 190 -11.33 7.07 27.72
C GLU A 190 -10.92 7.82 28.99
N SER A 191 -10.71 7.07 30.08
CA SER A 191 -10.37 7.60 31.40
C SER A 191 -9.18 8.55 31.33
N ARG A 192 -9.45 9.85 31.57
CA ARG A 192 -8.51 11.01 31.59
C ARG A 192 -7.31 10.86 32.50
#